data_AF-A0A1F6T7T8-F1
#
_entry.id   AF-A0A1F6T7T8-F1
#
_cell.length_a   1.000
_cell.length_b   1.000
_cell.length_c   1.000
_cell.angle_alpha   90.00
_cell.angle_beta   90.00
_cell.angle_gamma   90.00
#
_symmetry.space_group_name_H-M   'P 1'
#
loop_
_entity.id
_entity.type
_entity.pdbx_description
1 polymer ?
#
loop_
_entity_poly.entity_id
_entity_poly.type
_entity_poly.pdbx_seq_one_letter_code
_entity_poly.pdbx_strand_id
1 'polypeptide(L)'
;MNIAGVLIHSLPGSTETVKHSLTTLPGVEVHAVSADGRMVVTVEGESADALADAFRGFNNMSGVLSAAMVYHHFDSDSGQET
;
A
#
# COMPACT_ATOMS: atom_id res chain seq x y z
N MET A 1 -1.85 -12.58 10.01
CA MET A 1 -1.68 -11.92 8.69
C MET A 1 -2.04 -10.45 8.86
N ASN A 2 -1.31 -9.50 8.27
CA ASN A 2 -1.63 -8.08 8.42
C ASN A 2 -1.97 -7.49 7.07
N ILE A 3 -3.02 -6.66 7.03
CA ILE A 3 -3.50 -6.04 5.80
C ILE A 3 -3.63 -4.54 6.02
N ALA A 4 -3.06 -3.72 5.14
CA ALA A 4 -3.21 -2.27 5.17
C ALA A 4 -3.75 -1.74 3.84
N GLY A 5 -4.66 -0.78 3.95
CA GLY A 5 -5.08 0.05 2.83
C GLY A 5 -4.24 1.32 2.79
N VAL A 6 -3.66 1.63 1.64
CA VAL A 6 -2.80 2.79 1.42
C VAL A 6 -3.31 3.61 0.23
N LEU A 7 -3.47 4.91 0.44
CA LEU A 7 -3.69 5.88 -0.62
C LEU A 7 -2.34 6.44 -1.03
N ILE A 8 -1.95 6.23 -2.29
CA ILE A 8 -0.71 6.79 -2.86
C ILE A 8 -1.08 7.90 -3.82
N HIS A 9 -0.40 9.03 -3.75
CA HIS A 9 -0.50 10.10 -4.73
C HIS A 9 0.82 10.19 -5.47
N SER A 10 0.80 10.08 -6.81
CA SER A 10 1.97 10.22 -7.65
C SER A 10 2.08 11.60 -8.28
N LEU A 11 3.29 11.97 -8.67
CA LEU A 11 3.58 13.13 -9.52
C LEU A 11 2.84 13.01 -10.87
N PRO A 12 2.40 14.14 -11.45
CA PRO A 12 1.87 14.15 -12.81
C PRO A 12 2.86 13.52 -13.80
N GLY A 13 2.38 12.60 -14.63
CA GLY A 13 3.21 11.87 -15.60
C GLY A 13 4.01 10.70 -15.03
N SER A 14 4.00 10.47 -13.70
CA SER A 14 4.65 9.31 -13.06
C SER A 14 3.66 8.19 -12.68
N THR A 15 2.36 8.40 -12.88
CA THR A 15 1.29 7.49 -12.46
C THR A 15 1.48 6.06 -12.97
N GLU A 16 1.77 5.86 -14.26
CA GLU A 16 1.97 4.51 -14.80
C GLU A 16 3.25 3.85 -14.28
N THR A 17 4.34 4.61 -14.15
CA THR A 17 5.62 4.12 -13.61
C THR A 17 5.48 3.69 -12.14
N VAL A 18 4.82 4.51 -11.33
CA VAL A 18 4.55 4.19 -9.92
C VAL A 18 3.63 2.99 -9.82
N LYS A 19 2.54 2.94 -10.59
CA LYS A 19 1.64 1.77 -10.63
C LYS A 19 2.40 0.50 -10.97
N HIS A 20 3.22 0.53 -12.03
CA HIS A 20 4.00 -0.63 -12.45
C HIS A 20 4.95 -1.08 -11.33
N SER A 21 5.65 -0.14 -10.70
CA SER A 21 6.56 -0.44 -9.58
C SER A 21 5.81 -1.08 -8.41
N LEU A 22 4.65 -0.55 -8.03
CA LEU A 22 3.81 -1.12 -6.98
C LEU A 22 3.36 -2.54 -7.30
N THR A 23 2.92 -2.81 -8.53
CA THR A 23 2.46 -4.16 -8.94
C THR A 23 3.58 -5.20 -9.01
N THR A 24 4.86 -4.80 -8.97
CA THR A 24 5.98 -5.74 -8.88
C THR A 24 6.34 -6.12 -7.44
N LEU A 25 5.78 -5.40 -6.45
CA LEU A 25 6.04 -5.69 -5.05
C LEU A 25 5.16 -6.86 -4.58
N PRO A 26 5.75 -7.86 -3.90
CA PRO A 26 4.98 -8.97 -3.37
C PRO A 26 4.00 -8.49 -2.29
N GLY A 27 2.78 -9.02 -2.31
CA GLY A 27 1.73 -8.65 -1.36
C GLY A 27 1.15 -7.25 -1.58
N VAL A 28 1.41 -6.60 -2.73
CA VAL A 28 0.85 -5.28 -3.06
C VAL A 28 -0.13 -5.39 -4.23
N GLU A 29 -1.34 -4.89 -4.02
CA GLU A 29 -2.40 -4.85 -5.04
C GLU A 29 -2.90 -3.43 -5.26
N VAL A 30 -2.96 -3.00 -6.52
CA VAL A 30 -3.52 -1.69 -6.91
C VAL A 30 -4.95 -1.87 -7.39
N HIS A 31 -5.92 -1.37 -6.62
CA HIS A 31 -7.36 -1.54 -6.91
C HIS A 31 -7.92 -0.45 -7.82
N ALA A 32 -7.44 0.78 -7.68
CA ALA A 32 -7.94 1.91 -8.46
C ALA A 32 -6.84 2.92 -8.72
N VAL A 33 -6.93 3.59 -9.87
CA VAL A 33 -6.06 4.71 -10.25
C VAL A 33 -6.95 5.83 -10.78
N SER A 34 -6.83 7.02 -10.22
CA SER A 34 -7.54 8.21 -10.68
C SER A 34 -6.73 9.00 -11.71
N ALA A 35 -7.40 9.81 -12.53
CA ALA A 35 -6.75 10.70 -13.49
C ALA A 35 -5.83 11.74 -12.84
N ASP A 36 -6.07 12.07 -11.56
CA ASP A 36 -5.26 12.99 -10.74
C ASP A 36 -3.99 12.32 -10.16
N GLY A 37 -3.74 11.04 -10.49
CA GLY A 37 -2.56 10.30 -10.03
C GLY A 37 -2.71 9.69 -8.63
N ARG A 38 -3.93 9.54 -8.11
CA ARG A 38 -4.16 8.85 -6.84
C ARG A 38 -4.41 7.37 -7.07
N MET A 39 -3.90 6.54 -6.17
CA MET A 39 -3.99 5.09 -6.25
C MET A 39 -4.49 4.52 -4.94
N VAL A 40 -5.47 3.63 -5.01
CA VAL A 40 -5.91 2.84 -3.86
C VAL A 40 -5.16 1.51 -3.92
N VAL A 41 -4.42 1.22 -2.86
CA VAL A 41 -3.51 0.08 -2.78
C VAL A 41 -3.81 -0.72 -1.52
N THR A 42 -3.83 -2.04 -1.64
CA THR A 42 -3.83 -2.96 -0.49
C THR A 42 -2.45 -3.58 -0.38
N VAL A 43 -1.99 -3.73 0.86
CA VAL A 43 -0.71 -4.35 1.18
C VAL A 43 -0.94 -5.44 2.20
N GLU A 44 -0.44 -6.62 1.92
CA GLU A 44 -0.44 -7.77 2.81
C GLU A 44 0.98 -8.05 3.30
N GLY A 45 1.12 -8.28 4.60
CA GLY A 45 2.40 -8.54 5.23
C GLY A 45 2.30 -9.51 6.40
N GLU A 46 3.39 -10.23 6.66
CA GLU A 46 3.45 -11.20 7.76
C GLU A 46 3.45 -10.52 9.14
N SER A 47 3.87 -9.26 9.22
CA SER A 47 3.95 -8.48 10.46
C SER A 47 3.62 -7.00 10.26
N ALA A 48 3.34 -6.32 11.37
CA ALA A 48 3.19 -4.87 11.42
C ALA A 48 4.42 -4.13 10.88
N ASP A 49 5.61 -4.68 11.16
CA ASP A 49 6.89 -4.13 10.74
C ASP A 49 7.07 -4.24 9.23
N ALA A 50 6.66 -5.37 8.63
CA ALA A 50 6.65 -5.55 7.18
C ALA A 50 5.77 -4.52 6.46
N LEU A 51 4.58 -4.23 7.01
CA LEU A 51 3.71 -3.17 6.48
C LEU A 51 4.30 -1.78 6.66
N ALA A 52 4.97 -1.52 7.78
CA ALA A 52 5.65 -0.25 8.02
C ALA A 52 6.83 -0.04 7.06
N ASP A 53 7.60 -1.08 6.76
CA ASP A 53 8.70 -1.04 5.80
C ASP A 53 8.18 -0.81 4.38
N ALA A 54 7.13 -1.52 3.96
CA ALA A 54 6.46 -1.29 2.68
C ALA A 54 5.98 0.17 2.55
N PHE A 55 5.34 0.71 3.60
CA PHE A 55 4.87 2.09 3.62
C PHE A 55 6.01 3.12 3.51
N ARG A 56 7.15 2.86 4.14
CA ARG A 56 8.37 3.68 3.97
C ARG A 56 8.90 3.57 2.54
N GLY A 57 8.89 2.38 1.96
CA GLY A 57 9.25 2.12 0.57
C GLY A 57 8.41 2.95 -0.40
N PHE A 58 7.09 3.01 -0.21
CA PHE A 58 6.20 3.83 -1.05
C PHE A 58 6.50 5.31 -0.94
N ASN A 59 6.70 5.84 0.26
CA ASN A 59 7.03 7.26 0.44
C ASN A 59 8.37 7.65 -0.18
N ASN A 60 9.32 6.71 -0.25
CA ASN A 60 10.63 6.94 -0.88
C ASN A 60 10.66 6.60 -2.38
N MET A 61 9.54 6.10 -2.93
CA MET A 61 9.48 5.68 -4.33
C MET A 61 9.50 6.90 -5.26
N SER A 62 10.41 6.90 -6.22
CA SER A 62 10.49 7.94 -7.25
C SER A 62 9.14 8.10 -7.97
N GLY A 63 8.64 9.34 -8.02
CA GLY A 63 7.34 9.61 -8.61
C GLY A 63 6.19 9.62 -7.61
N VAL A 64 6.39 9.26 -6.34
CA VAL A 64 5.37 9.38 -5.28
C VAL A 64 5.48 10.77 -4.61
N LEU A 65 4.35 11.47 -4.54
CA LEU A 65 4.17 12.71 -3.79
C LEU A 65 3.88 12.43 -2.31
N SER A 66 3.03 11.45 -2.04
CA SER A 66 2.67 11.05 -0.68
C SER A 66 2.10 9.64 -0.67
N ALA A 67 2.28 8.94 0.44
CA ALA A 67 1.50 7.76 0.78
C ALA A 67 0.83 7.96 2.14
N ALA A 68 -0.43 7.59 2.26
CA ALA A 68 -1.21 7.69 3.48
C ALA A 68 -1.91 6.35 3.76
N MET A 69 -1.67 5.78 4.93
CA MET A 69 -2.36 4.58 5.37
C MET A 69 -3.79 4.97 5.80
N VAL A 70 -4.79 4.44 5.10
CA VAL A 70 -6.21 4.71 5.34
C VAL A 70 -6.89 3.62 6.17
N TYR A 71 -6.29 2.44 6.21
CA TYR A 71 -6.79 1.28 6.94
C TYR A 71 -5.64 0.38 7.37
N HIS A 72 -5.79 -0.27 8.52
CA HIS A 72 -4.89 -1.32 8.98
C HIS A 72 -5.70 -2.36 9.77
N HIS A 73 -5.57 -3.62 9.36
CA HIS A 73 -6.10 -4.79 10.04
C HIS A 73 -4.98 -5.67 10.54
N PHE A 74 -5.02 -5.97 11.83
CA PHE A 74 -4.21 -7.00 12.44
C PHE A 74 -5.09 -8.22 12.62
N ASP A 75 -4.83 -9.27 11.85
CA ASP A 75 -5.41 -10.57 12.15
C ASP A 75 -4.70 -11.09 13.40
N SER A 76 -5.28 -10.77 14.55
CA SER A 76 -5.05 -11.50 15.79
C SER A 76 -6.08 -12.62 15.76
N ASP A 77 -5.65 -13.85 15.50
CA ASP A 77 -6.46 -15.01 15.83
C ASP A 77 -6.63 -15.02 17.36
N SER A 78 -7.59 -14.24 17.85
CA SER A 78 -8.29 -14.52 19.09
C SER A 78 -9.62 -15.14 18.69
N GLY A 79 -9.55 -16.35 18.13
CA GLY A 79 -10.61 -17.33 18.31
C GLY A 79 -10.73 -17.65 19.79
N GLN A 80 -11.36 -16.77 20.58
CA GLN A 80 -12.07 -17.20 21.76
C GLN A 80 -13.39 -17.81 21.29
N GLU A 81 -13.37 -19.10 20.98
CA GLU A 81 -14.59 -19.91 21.03
C GLU A 81 -14.71 -20.47 22.45
N THR A 82 -15.80 -20.07 23.12
CA THR A 82 -16.23 -20.54 24.45
C THR A 82 -17.02 -21.83 24.31
#